data_AF-A0A354B3G7-F1
#
_entry.id   AF-A0A354B3G7-F1
#
_cell.length_a   1.000
_cell.length_b   1.000
_cell.length_c   1.000
_cell.angle_alpha   90.00
_cell.angle_beta   90.00
_cell.angle_gamma   90.00
#
_symmetry.space_group_name_H-M   'P 1'
#
loop_
_entity.id
_entity.type
_entity.pdbx_description
1 polymer ?
#
loop_
_entity_poly.entity_id
_entity_poly.type
_entity_poly.pdbx_seq_one_letter_code
_entity_poly.pdbx_strand_id
1 'polypeptide(L)'
;MDWVLFRDIGGKALLAGAGALLLYWTISAVKLVLSARGINPLIKQFFTQVASGQVDGAYLLTTKNYRSHVTRTQFIRFLVELKLNKYRNLKSGRPRLEENQLILTVKLKSDGSEELPLDFTFVKLDQQWRIDRIRKTAAA
;
A
#
# COMPACT_ATOMS: atom_id res chain seq x y z
N MET A 1 49.33 -8.65 -30.57
CA MET A 1 49.19 -8.92 -29.11
C MET A 1 48.03 -8.15 -28.48
N ASP A 2 47.46 -7.15 -29.16
CA ASP A 2 46.46 -6.22 -28.62
C ASP A 2 45.03 -6.80 -28.52
N TRP A 3 44.68 -7.75 -29.40
CA TRP A 3 43.34 -8.36 -29.42
C TRP A 3 43.03 -9.20 -28.17
N VAL A 4 44.05 -9.82 -27.57
CA VAL A 4 43.92 -10.64 -26.35
C VAL A 4 43.71 -9.75 -25.13
N LEU A 5 44.47 -8.64 -25.04
CA LEU A 5 44.33 -7.63 -23.99
C LEU A 5 42.94 -6.95 -24.02
N PHE A 6 42.44 -6.59 -25.21
CA PHE A 6 41.10 -6.02 -25.36
C PHE A 6 39.99 -7.00 -24.95
N ARG A 7 40.16 -8.30 -25.24
CA ARG A 7 39.18 -9.33 -24.89
C ARG A 7 39.16 -9.63 -23.38
N ASP A 8 40.32 -9.65 -22.74
CA ASP A 8 40.42 -9.87 -21.28
C ASP A 8 39.97 -8.66 -20.47
N ILE A 9 40.38 -7.44 -20.87
CA ILE A 9 39.95 -6.20 -20.20
C ILE A 9 38.46 -5.96 -20.46
N GLY A 10 38.02 -6.16 -21.71
CA GLY A 10 36.62 -6.06 -22.10
C GLY A 10 35.73 -7.07 -21.37
N GLY A 11 36.16 -8.32 -21.24
CA GLY A 11 35.45 -9.36 -20.49
C GLY A 11 35.31 -9.03 -19.00
N LYS A 12 36.38 -8.56 -18.36
CA LYS A 12 36.35 -8.13 -16.95
C LYS A 12 35.46 -6.91 -16.72
N ALA A 13 35.50 -5.93 -17.63
CA ALA A 13 34.62 -4.76 -17.58
C ALA A 13 33.15 -5.14 -17.78
N LEU A 14 32.85 -6.08 -18.69
CA LEU A 14 31.50 -6.60 -18.91
C LEU A 14 30.96 -7.35 -17.69
N LEU A 15 31.79 -8.19 -17.07
CA LEU A 15 31.42 -8.92 -15.85
C LEU A 15 31.23 -7.98 -14.66
N ALA A 16 32.10 -6.98 -14.50
CA ALA A 16 31.96 -5.95 -13.46
C ALA A 16 30.70 -5.11 -13.68
N GLY A 17 30.41 -4.73 -14.94
CA GLY A 17 29.19 -4.01 -15.31
C GLY A 17 27.94 -4.84 -15.08
N ALA A 18 27.93 -6.12 -15.45
CA ALA A 18 26.81 -7.02 -15.20
C ALA A 18 26.56 -7.24 -13.70
N GLY A 19 27.63 -7.39 -12.91
CA GLY A 19 27.56 -7.47 -11.45
C GLY A 19 27.00 -6.20 -10.81
N ALA A 20 27.45 -5.02 -11.25
CA ALA A 20 26.94 -3.74 -10.79
C ALA A 20 25.45 -3.55 -11.13
N LEU A 21 25.03 -3.99 -12.32
CA LEU A 21 23.64 -3.90 -12.76
C LEU A 21 22.71 -4.81 -11.92
N LEU A 22 23.16 -6.03 -11.62
CA LEU A 22 22.44 -6.97 -10.75
C LEU A 22 22.30 -6.42 -9.32
N LEU A 23 23.38 -5.85 -8.78
CA LEU A 23 23.35 -5.20 -7.47
C LEU A 23 22.40 -4.00 -7.47
N TYR A 24 22.48 -3.14 -8.49
CA TYR A 24 21.58 -1.99 -8.65
C TYR A 24 20.11 -2.41 -8.67
N TRP A 25 19.78 -3.45 -9.44
CA TRP A 25 18.43 -4.02 -9.51
C TRP A 25 17.99 -4.61 -8.16
N THR A 26 18.86 -5.37 -7.50
CA THR A 26 18.56 -6.01 -6.21
C THR A 26 18.35 -4.97 -5.12
N ILE A 27 19.22 -3.96 -5.04
CA ILE A 27 19.08 -2.84 -4.09
C ILE A 27 17.79 -2.08 -4.37
N SER A 28 17.46 -1.80 -5.64
CA SER A 28 16.23 -1.10 -6.02
C SER A 28 14.99 -1.90 -5.64
N ALA A 29 14.96 -3.21 -5.90
CA ALA A 29 13.87 -4.09 -5.50
C ALA A 29 13.71 -4.17 -3.98
N VAL A 30 14.81 -4.30 -3.23
CA VAL A 30 14.80 -4.29 -1.76
C VAL A 30 14.30 -2.94 -1.25
N LYS A 31 14.74 -1.82 -1.84
CA LYS A 31 14.25 -0.48 -1.51
C LYS A 31 12.75 -0.33 -1.77
N LEU A 32 12.23 -0.92 -2.85
CA LEU A 32 10.80 -0.95 -3.18
C LEU A 32 10.02 -1.77 -2.16
N VAL A 33 10.48 -2.98 -1.82
CA VAL A 33 9.84 -3.84 -0.82
C VAL A 33 9.84 -3.20 0.56
N LEU A 34 10.98 -2.65 1.00
CA LEU A 34 11.09 -1.90 2.26
C LEU A 34 10.24 -0.62 2.22
N SER A 35 10.16 0.04 1.07
CA SER A 35 9.31 1.23 0.91
C SER A 35 7.84 0.90 0.96
N ALA A 36 7.40 -0.29 0.51
CA ALA A 36 6.02 -0.77 0.64
C ALA A 36 5.73 -1.42 2.01
N ARG A 37 6.77 -1.72 2.80
CA ARG A 37 6.70 -2.31 4.14
C ARG A 37 6.08 -1.31 5.11
N GLY A 38 4.78 -1.45 5.36
CA GLY A 38 4.03 -0.56 6.25
C GLY A 38 2.55 -0.45 5.91
N ILE A 39 2.18 -0.63 4.63
CA ILE A 39 0.78 -0.54 4.19
C ILE A 39 -0.06 -1.72 4.70
N ASN A 40 0.48 -2.94 4.57
CA ASN A 40 -0.21 -4.14 5.03
C ASN A 40 -0.52 -4.12 6.54
N PRO A 41 0.45 -3.81 7.43
CA PRO A 41 0.14 -3.67 8.86
C PRO A 41 -0.77 -2.47 9.15
N LEU A 42 -0.65 -1.35 8.42
CA LEU A 42 -1.53 -0.17 8.58
C LEU A 42 -3.00 -0.51 8.32
N ILE A 43 -3.28 -1.25 7.25
CA ILE A 43 -4.65 -1.69 6.92
C ILE A 43 -5.19 -2.64 7.97
N LYS A 44 -4.37 -3.62 8.39
CA LYS A 44 -4.77 -4.55 9.45
C LYS A 44 -5.09 -3.78 10.73
N GLN A 45 -4.23 -2.84 11.12
CA GLN A 45 -4.43 -1.98 12.29
C GLN A 45 -5.70 -1.15 12.17
N PHE A 46 -5.95 -0.55 11.00
CA PHE A 46 -7.17 0.21 10.73
C PHE A 46 -8.42 -0.65 10.95
N PHE A 47 -8.51 -1.82 10.31
CA PHE A 47 -9.66 -2.70 10.48
C PHE A 47 -9.79 -3.26 11.89
N THR A 48 -8.68 -3.56 12.58
CA THR A 48 -8.69 -3.98 13.98
C THR A 48 -9.23 -2.88 14.89
N GLN A 49 -8.81 -1.62 14.72
CA GLN A 49 -9.32 -0.49 15.49
C GLN A 49 -10.79 -0.21 15.22
N VAL A 50 -11.22 -0.33 13.96
CA VAL A 50 -12.63 -0.20 13.61
C VAL A 50 -13.47 -1.33 14.21
N ALA A 51 -12.99 -2.58 14.15
CA ALA A 51 -13.68 -3.74 14.72
C ALA A 51 -13.74 -3.71 16.26
N SER A 52 -12.72 -3.12 16.92
CA SER A 52 -12.70 -2.95 18.37
C SER A 52 -13.48 -1.72 18.87
N GLY A 53 -14.14 -0.98 17.99
CA GLY A 53 -14.89 0.24 18.33
C GLY A 53 -14.00 1.47 18.57
N GLN A 54 -12.68 1.36 18.38
CA GLN A 54 -11.71 2.46 18.50
C GLN A 54 -11.66 3.31 17.22
N VAL A 55 -12.80 3.87 16.83
CA VAL A 55 -12.94 4.68 15.60
C VAL A 55 -12.05 5.91 15.61
N ASP A 56 -11.78 6.48 16.79
CA ASP A 56 -10.83 7.58 16.97
C ASP A 56 -9.40 7.20 16.59
N GLY A 57 -8.96 6.02 17.02
CA GLY A 57 -7.64 5.50 16.66
C GLY A 57 -7.51 5.32 15.16
N ALA A 58 -8.55 4.75 14.53
CA ALA A 58 -8.58 4.55 13.08
C ALA A 58 -8.56 5.88 12.31
N TYR A 59 -9.23 6.92 12.84
CA TYR A 59 -9.22 8.26 12.27
C TYR A 59 -7.85 8.93 12.38
N LEU A 60 -7.08 8.68 13.45
CA LEU A 60 -5.72 9.19 13.61
C LEU A 60 -4.69 8.52 12.67
N LEU A 61 -5.01 7.35 12.10
CA LEU A 61 -4.20 6.72 11.05
C LEU A 61 -4.32 7.43 9.69
N THR A 62 -5.30 8.34 9.55
CA THR A 62 -5.50 9.14 8.33
C THR A 62 -4.62 10.39 8.30
N THR A 63 -4.39 10.94 7.11
CA THR A 63 -3.60 12.17 6.92
C THR A 63 -4.31 13.39 7.52
N LYS A 64 -3.55 14.46 7.80
CA LYS A 64 -4.17 15.75 8.17
C LYS A 64 -5.09 16.27 7.05
N ASN A 65 -4.70 16.04 5.80
CA ASN A 65 -5.47 16.38 4.61
C ASN A 65 -6.82 15.65 4.56
N TYR A 66 -6.87 14.36 4.90
CA TYR A 66 -8.15 13.66 5.02
C TYR A 66 -9.03 14.28 6.10
N ARG A 67 -8.44 14.57 7.27
CA ARG A 67 -9.15 15.14 8.43
C ARG A 67 -9.64 16.57 8.23
N SER A 68 -9.04 17.34 7.32
CA SER A 68 -9.54 18.66 6.95
C SER A 68 -10.79 18.59 6.05
N HIS A 69 -10.97 17.50 5.31
CA HIS A 69 -12.10 17.32 4.39
C HIS A 69 -13.23 16.44 4.98
N VAL A 70 -12.87 15.47 5.83
CA VAL A 70 -13.80 14.54 6.44
C VAL A 70 -13.79 14.74 7.94
N THR A 71 -14.89 15.24 8.48
CA THR A 71 -15.06 15.39 9.94
C THR A 71 -15.18 14.03 10.62
N ARG A 72 -14.86 13.97 11.92
CA ARG A 72 -15.03 12.76 12.74
C ARG A 72 -16.43 12.15 12.62
N THR A 73 -17.47 12.98 12.65
CA THR A 73 -18.87 12.54 12.55
C THR A 73 -19.18 11.92 11.20
N GLN A 74 -18.68 12.51 10.10
CA GLN A 74 -18.83 11.94 8.75
C GLN A 74 -18.07 10.62 8.62
N PHE A 75 -16.87 10.53 9.21
CA PHE A 75 -16.09 9.30 9.23
C PHE A 75 -16.81 8.17 9.98
N ILE A 76 -17.36 8.45 11.16
CA ILE A 76 -18.16 7.48 11.92
C ILE A 76 -19.39 7.05 11.13
N ARG A 77 -20.13 8.01 10.54
CA ARG A 77 -21.31 7.71 9.71
C ARG A 77 -20.94 6.81 8.54
N PHE A 78 -19.83 7.09 7.86
CA PHE A 78 -19.30 6.27 6.77
C PHE A 78 -19.01 4.83 7.22
N LEU A 79 -18.36 4.64 8.37
CA LEU A 79 -18.08 3.29 8.90
C LEU A 79 -19.36 2.52 9.27
N VAL A 80 -20.37 3.21 9.80
CA VAL A 80 -21.68 2.62 10.12
C VAL A 80 -22.42 2.22 8.84
N GLU A 81 -22.41 3.07 7.82
CA GLU A 81 -23.01 2.79 6.50
C GLU A 81 -22.36 1.58 5.82
N LEU A 82 -21.06 1.38 6.03
CA LEU A 82 -20.34 0.22 5.50
C LEU A 82 -20.75 -1.10 6.14
N LYS A 83 -21.46 -1.10 7.29
CA LYS A 83 -21.90 -2.30 8.02
C LYS A 83 -20.79 -3.35 8.13
N LEU A 84 -19.60 -2.90 8.54
CA LEU A 84 -18.37 -3.71 8.58
C LEU A 84 -18.50 -4.98 9.43
N ASN A 85 -19.43 -5.00 10.38
CA ASN A 85 -19.79 -6.17 11.19
C ASN A 85 -20.32 -7.36 10.36
N LYS A 86 -20.88 -7.13 9.17
CA LYS A 86 -21.34 -8.18 8.27
C LYS A 86 -20.21 -8.86 7.49
N TYR A 87 -19.03 -8.25 7.45
CA TYR A 87 -17.92 -8.72 6.65
C TYR A 87 -16.83 -9.31 7.54
N ARG A 88 -16.52 -10.60 7.33
CA ARG A 88 -15.56 -11.34 8.15
C ARG A 88 -14.21 -11.50 7.46
N ASN A 89 -14.22 -11.60 6.12
CA ASN A 89 -13.02 -11.89 5.34
C ASN A 89 -12.56 -10.66 4.53
N LEU A 90 -11.28 -10.33 4.69
CA LEU A 90 -10.60 -9.24 4.00
C LEU A 90 -9.70 -9.82 2.91
N LYS A 91 -9.98 -9.52 1.64
CA LYS A 91 -9.06 -9.81 0.53
C LYS A 91 -8.46 -8.51 0.03
N SER A 92 -7.17 -8.31 0.26
CA SER A 92 -6.44 -7.21 -0.35
C SER A 92 -6.27 -7.48 -1.85
N GLY A 93 -6.70 -6.54 -2.69
CA GLY A 93 -6.46 -6.57 -4.12
C GLY A 93 -5.01 -6.26 -4.49
N ARG A 94 -4.75 -6.05 -5.78
CA ARG A 94 -3.41 -5.68 -6.25
C ARG A 94 -3.15 -4.20 -5.96
N PRO A 95 -2.07 -3.83 -5.24
CA PRO A 95 -1.70 -2.44 -5.04
C PRO A 95 -1.34 -1.80 -6.39
N ARG A 96 -1.88 -0.62 -6.66
CA ARG A 96 -1.51 0.24 -7.79
C ARG A 96 -0.65 1.37 -7.25
N LEU A 97 0.55 1.55 -7.81
CA LEU A 97 1.44 2.65 -7.46
C LEU A 97 1.28 3.74 -8.52
N GLU A 98 0.87 4.94 -8.10
CA GLU A 98 0.69 6.12 -8.95
C GLU A 98 1.50 7.27 -8.39
N GLU A 99 2.61 7.62 -9.06
CA GLU A 99 3.50 8.80 -8.88
C GLU A 99 4.08 9.04 -7.47
N ASN A 100 3.25 9.05 -6.41
CA ASN A 100 3.65 9.01 -5.00
C ASN A 100 2.53 8.55 -4.05
N GLN A 101 1.45 8.00 -4.62
CA GLN A 101 0.29 7.47 -3.92
C GLN A 101 0.20 5.98 -4.22
N LEU A 102 -0.24 5.20 -3.24
CA LEU A 102 -0.53 3.79 -3.45
C LEU A 102 -2.03 3.59 -3.25
N ILE A 103 -2.70 3.06 -4.27
CA ILE A 103 -4.12 2.74 -4.22
C ILE A 103 -4.25 1.24 -4.00
N LEU A 104 -4.95 0.84 -2.94
CA LEU A 104 -5.28 -0.55 -2.68
C LEU A 104 -6.80 -0.71 -2.58
N THR A 105 -7.34 -1.50 -3.49
CA THR A 105 -8.72 -1.99 -3.39
C THR A 105 -8.76 -3.16 -2.43
N VAL A 106 -9.49 -3.04 -1.33
CA VAL A 106 -9.77 -4.10 -0.38
C VAL A 106 -11.18 -4.61 -0.63
N LYS A 107 -11.32 -5.91 -0.88
CA LYS A 107 -12.62 -6.56 -1.01
C LYS A 107 -13.00 -7.23 0.30
N LEU A 108 -14.05 -6.73 0.93
CA LEU A 108 -14.66 -7.33 2.11
C LEU A 108 -15.70 -8.36 1.68
N LYS A 109 -15.63 -9.59 2.20
CA LYS A 109 -16.62 -10.66 1.94
C LYS A 109 -17.52 -10.88 3.14
N SER A 110 -18.83 -10.89 2.88
CA SER A 110 -19.90 -11.29 3.79
C SER A 110 -20.15 -12.80 3.70
N ASP A 111 -20.80 -13.39 4.71
CA ASP A 111 -21.27 -14.80 4.69
C ASP A 111 -22.23 -15.07 3.52
N GLY A 112 -22.99 -14.06 3.08
CA GLY A 112 -24.00 -14.17 2.03
C GLY A 112 -23.49 -14.01 0.59
N SER A 113 -22.20 -14.18 0.33
CA SER A 113 -21.54 -13.92 -0.97
C SER A 113 -21.48 -12.44 -1.43
N GLU A 114 -21.96 -11.49 -0.62
CA GLU A 114 -21.81 -10.07 -0.91
C GLU A 114 -20.35 -9.61 -0.77
N GLU A 115 -19.82 -8.94 -1.80
CA GLU A 115 -18.52 -8.30 -1.81
C GLU A 115 -18.68 -6.78 -1.68
N LEU A 116 -17.93 -6.16 -0.76
CA LEU A 116 -17.86 -4.72 -0.60
C LEU A 116 -16.43 -4.25 -0.93
N PRO A 117 -16.19 -3.71 -2.14
CA PRO A 117 -14.89 -3.14 -2.49
C PRO A 117 -14.72 -1.74 -1.88
N LEU A 118 -13.63 -1.56 -1.17
CA LEU A 118 -13.18 -0.31 -0.57
C LEU A 118 -11.82 0.07 -1.15
N ASP A 119 -11.74 1.24 -1.75
CA ASP A 119 -10.49 1.79 -2.25
C ASP A 119 -9.85 2.65 -1.16
N PHE A 120 -8.62 2.29 -0.82
CA PHE A 120 -7.75 3.05 0.08
C PHE A 120 -6.64 3.70 -0.72
N THR A 121 -6.51 5.01 -0.59
CA THR A 121 -5.36 5.76 -1.10
C THR A 121 -4.39 6.01 0.06
N PHE A 122 -3.16 5.56 -0.09
CA PHE A 122 -2.07 5.74 0.85
C PHE A 122 -1.09 6.77 0.32
N VAL A 123 -0.61 7.63 1.20
CA VAL A 123 0.46 8.58 0.92
C VAL A 123 1.56 8.36 1.95
N LYS A 124 2.81 8.47 1.50
CA LYS A 124 3.98 8.38 2.38
C LYS A 124 4.30 9.77 2.93
N LEU A 125 4.11 9.95 4.23
CA LEU A 125 4.44 11.18 4.98
C LEU A 125 5.49 10.85 6.03
N ASP A 126 6.58 11.61 6.10
CA ASP A 126 7.66 11.41 7.08
C ASP A 126 8.16 9.95 7.15
N GLN A 127 8.34 9.34 5.97
CA GLN A 127 8.68 7.92 5.79
C GLN A 127 7.64 6.89 6.27
N GLN A 128 6.48 7.32 6.78
CA GLN A 128 5.38 6.48 7.22
C GLN A 128 4.21 6.51 6.23
N TRP A 129 3.61 5.36 5.97
CA TRP A 129 2.36 5.31 5.21
C TRP A 129 1.20 5.79 6.06
N ARG A 130 0.34 6.62 5.47
CA ARG A 130 -0.89 7.12 6.07
C ARG A 130 -2.03 7.01 5.07
N ILE A 131 -3.25 6.86 5.58
CA ILE A 131 -4.44 6.78 4.73
C ILE A 131 -4.85 8.21 4.35
N ASP A 132 -4.72 8.56 3.08
CA ASP A 132 -5.11 9.88 2.58
C ASP A 132 -6.56 9.91 2.09
N ARG A 133 -7.09 8.77 1.66
CA ARG A 133 -8.48 8.68 1.21
C ARG A 133 -9.03 7.28 1.38
N ILE A 134 -10.33 7.21 1.67
CA ILE A 134 -11.11 5.98 1.69
C ILE A 134 -12.37 6.23 0.87
N ARG A 135 -12.64 5.36 -0.10
CA ARG A 135 -13.84 5.43 -0.94
C ARG A 135 -14.50 4.07 -1.03
N LYS A 136 -15.82 4.06 -0.96
CA LYS A 136 -16.61 2.91 -1.40
C LYS A 136 -16.65 2.94 -2.92
N THR A 137 -16.19 1.86 -3.55
CA THR A 137 -16.31 1.66 -4.99
C THR A 137 -17.53 0.76 -5.24
N ALA A 138 -18.19 0.93 -6.39
CA ALA A 138 -19.27 0.03 -6.78
C ALA A 138 -18.67 -1.36 -7.06
N ALA A 139 -19.31 -2.41 -6.56
CA ALA A 139 -18.98 -3.77 -6.98
C ALA A 139 -19.23 -3.85 -8.49
N ALA A 140 -18.16 -4.15 -9.25
CA ALA A 140 -18.23 -4.47 -10.66
C ALA A 140 -18.72 -5.90 -10.85
#